data_AF-A0A951YGH2-F1
#
_entry.id   AF-A0A951YGH2-F1
#
_cell.length_a   1.000
_cell.length_b   1.000
_cell.length_c   1.000
_cell.angle_alpha   90.00
_cell.angle_beta   90.00
_cell.angle_gamma   90.00
#
_symmetry.space_group_name_H-M   'P 1'
#
loop_
_entity.id
_entity.type
_entity.pdbx_description
1 polymer ?
#
loop_
_entity_poly.entity_id
_entity_poly.type
_entity_poly.pdbx_seq_one_letter_code
_entity_poly.pdbx_strand_id
1 'polypeptide(L)'
;IPFDGDPSSPNAQNELDFTQGFAFKDYILSRNPYEYEFSTIDATQTRNAFVNMETDYFTLFTFSAKFDPVPTMLCQNHTTTVKGFMGQTTAFRKEVLKTSVLTMGECKPANEARYIHGDFGKGTWTFYGGHDPEDYQHAIGDPPTDLSLHPNSPGYRLILNNVLFPAARKKPKKT
;
A
#
# COMPACT_ATOMS: atom_id res chain seq x y z
N ILE A 1 29.52 -4.36 2.04
CA ILE A 1 29.34 -4.98 3.37
C ILE A 1 27.84 -4.94 3.63
N PRO A 2 27.16 -6.06 3.96
CA PRO A 2 25.77 -6.02 4.41
C PRO A 2 25.66 -5.03 5.58
N PHE A 3 24.63 -4.19 5.61
CA PHE A 3 24.57 -3.05 6.54
C PHE A 3 24.61 -3.44 8.03
N ASP A 4 24.39 -4.71 8.37
CA ASP A 4 24.29 -5.28 9.72
C ASP A 4 25.27 -6.46 10.01
N GLY A 5 26.12 -6.84 9.04
CA GLY A 5 27.18 -7.84 9.24
C GLY A 5 26.83 -9.29 8.94
N ASP A 6 25.55 -9.62 8.75
CA ASP A 6 25.11 -10.97 8.36
C ASP A 6 24.68 -10.99 6.88
N PRO A 7 25.23 -11.88 6.04
CA PRO A 7 24.83 -11.97 4.65
C PRO A 7 23.45 -12.62 4.52
N SER A 8 22.64 -12.13 3.57
CA SER A 8 21.43 -12.84 3.15
C SER A 8 21.77 -14.27 2.68
N SER A 9 20.89 -15.24 2.97
CA SER A 9 21.06 -16.62 2.48
C SER A 9 21.30 -16.61 0.96
N PRO A 10 22.34 -17.31 0.45
CA PRO A 10 22.56 -17.43 -0.98
C PRO A 10 21.37 -18.02 -1.75
N ASN A 11 20.54 -18.81 -1.05
CA ASN A 11 19.34 -19.47 -1.56
C ASN A 11 18.04 -18.83 -1.07
N ALA A 12 18.08 -17.59 -0.55
CA ALA A 12 16.92 -16.91 0.04
C ALA A 12 15.65 -17.00 -0.82
N GLN A 13 15.76 -16.86 -2.15
CA GLN A 13 14.63 -16.97 -3.07
C GLN A 13 13.91 -18.33 -3.00
N ASN A 14 14.65 -19.44 -2.89
CA ASN A 14 14.10 -20.80 -2.84
C ASN A 14 13.61 -21.16 -1.43
N GLU A 15 14.07 -20.45 -0.42
CA GLU A 15 13.66 -20.62 0.99
C GLU A 15 12.38 -19.85 1.31
N LEU A 16 11.90 -19.00 0.40
CA LEU A 16 10.65 -18.25 0.58
C LEU A 16 9.44 -19.20 0.62
N ASP A 17 8.80 -19.26 1.78
CA ASP A 17 7.47 -19.82 1.93
C ASP A 17 6.41 -18.72 1.79
N PHE A 18 5.86 -18.57 0.58
CA PHE A 18 4.82 -17.57 0.31
C PHE A 18 3.55 -17.77 1.16
N THR A 19 3.32 -18.94 1.76
CA THR A 19 2.15 -19.17 2.61
C THR A 19 2.23 -18.41 3.93
N GLN A 20 3.44 -18.07 4.39
CA GLN A 20 3.67 -17.35 5.65
C GLN A 20 3.48 -15.83 5.53
N GLY A 21 3.48 -15.30 4.31
CA GLY A 21 3.19 -13.88 4.05
C GLY A 21 1.69 -13.59 3.92
N PHE A 22 1.29 -12.33 4.09
CA PHE A 22 -0.12 -11.95 3.98
C PHE A 22 -0.61 -11.81 2.54
N ALA A 23 0.07 -10.98 1.74
CA ALA A 23 -0.51 -10.45 0.51
C ALA A 23 0.09 -10.99 -0.79
N PHE A 24 1.37 -11.39 -0.78
CA PHE A 24 2.13 -11.61 -2.01
C PHE A 24 2.53 -13.07 -2.19
N LYS A 25 2.70 -13.47 -3.45
CA LYS A 25 3.17 -14.79 -3.89
C LYS A 25 4.07 -14.63 -5.11
N ASP A 26 4.92 -15.63 -5.35
CA ASP A 26 5.70 -15.77 -6.59
C ASP A 26 6.55 -14.55 -6.97
N TYR A 27 6.91 -13.71 -5.98
CA TYR A 27 7.76 -12.55 -6.19
C TYR A 27 9.24 -12.94 -6.13
N ILE A 28 10.07 -12.18 -6.84
CA ILE A 28 11.53 -12.37 -6.90
C ILE A 28 12.19 -11.28 -6.06
N LEU A 29 13.09 -11.66 -5.16
CA LEU A 29 13.91 -10.77 -4.35
C LEU A 29 14.99 -10.11 -5.21
N SER A 30 15.18 -8.80 -5.03
CA SER A 30 16.43 -8.17 -5.47
C SER A 30 17.53 -8.47 -4.46
N ARG A 31 18.69 -8.87 -4.98
CA ARG A 31 19.90 -9.13 -4.19
C ARG A 31 20.95 -8.05 -4.39
N ASN A 32 20.68 -7.08 -5.26
CA ASN A 32 21.60 -6.02 -5.59
C ASN A 32 21.44 -4.88 -4.58
N PRO A 33 22.43 -4.62 -3.70
CA PRO A 33 22.31 -3.56 -2.69
C PRO A 33 22.31 -2.15 -3.29
N TYR A 34 22.61 -2.02 -4.58
CA TYR A 34 22.54 -0.76 -5.32
C TYR A 34 21.18 -0.54 -6.00
N GLU A 35 20.31 -1.55 -6.01
CA GLU A 35 18.91 -1.38 -6.40
C GLU A 35 18.11 -0.84 -5.22
N TYR A 36 17.24 0.11 -5.51
CA TYR A 36 16.39 0.72 -4.49
C TYR A 36 15.24 -0.20 -4.07
N GLU A 37 14.74 -0.98 -5.04
CA GLU A 37 13.67 -1.95 -4.86
C GLU A 37 14.18 -3.25 -4.24
N PHE A 38 13.37 -3.83 -3.36
CA PHE A 38 13.70 -5.09 -2.68
C PHE A 38 13.19 -6.33 -3.39
N SER A 39 12.19 -6.19 -4.26
CA SER A 39 11.57 -7.32 -4.95
C SER A 39 10.69 -6.88 -6.10
N THR A 40 10.23 -7.85 -6.89
CA THR A 40 9.21 -7.65 -7.94
C THR A 40 7.80 -7.38 -7.40
N ILE A 41 7.63 -7.15 -6.10
CA ILE A 41 6.35 -6.67 -5.53
C ILE A 41 6.08 -5.23 -6.00
N ASP A 42 7.13 -4.39 -6.00
CA ASP A 42 6.98 -3.00 -6.33
C ASP A 42 6.80 -2.78 -7.85
N ALA A 43 5.90 -1.86 -8.20
CA ALA A 43 5.64 -1.44 -9.56
C ALA A 43 6.38 -0.15 -9.96
N THR A 44 7.18 0.47 -9.08
CA THR A 44 7.92 1.71 -9.37
C THR A 44 8.72 1.63 -10.68
N GLN A 45 9.45 0.54 -10.93
CA GLN A 45 10.22 0.40 -12.17
C GLN A 45 9.34 0.14 -13.39
N THR A 46 8.22 -0.57 -13.23
CA THR A 46 7.32 -0.91 -14.35
C THR A 46 6.40 0.24 -14.73
N ARG A 47 6.06 1.13 -13.80
CA ARG A 47 5.15 2.28 -14.03
C ARG A 47 5.84 3.43 -14.77
N ASN A 48 7.14 3.64 -14.53
CA ASN A 48 7.86 4.87 -14.94
C ASN A 48 7.85 5.09 -16.46
N ALA A 49 7.66 4.03 -17.24
CA ALA A 49 7.55 4.13 -18.70
C ALA A 49 6.20 4.66 -19.20
N PHE A 50 5.15 4.67 -18.35
CA PHE A 50 3.76 4.91 -18.79
C PHE A 50 2.95 5.84 -17.87
N VAL A 51 3.41 6.12 -16.65
CA VAL A 51 2.71 6.96 -15.68
C VAL A 51 3.52 8.22 -15.39
N ASN A 52 2.97 9.38 -15.78
CA ASN A 52 3.52 10.69 -15.47
C ASN A 52 2.89 11.24 -14.19
N MET A 53 3.62 12.07 -13.45
CA MET A 53 3.14 12.70 -12.20
C MET A 53 1.78 13.39 -12.35
N GLU A 54 1.58 14.15 -13.43
CA GLU A 54 0.35 14.91 -13.67
C GLU A 54 -0.88 14.02 -13.87
N THR A 55 -0.68 12.76 -14.24
CA THR A 55 -1.72 11.78 -14.53
C THR A 55 -1.69 10.57 -13.60
N ASP A 56 -0.81 10.57 -12.59
CA ASP A 56 -0.75 9.51 -11.59
C ASP A 56 -1.91 9.67 -10.61
N TYR A 57 -2.96 8.90 -10.86
CA TYR A 57 -4.11 8.78 -9.98
C TYR A 57 -4.45 7.31 -9.79
N PHE A 58 -4.97 6.99 -8.61
CA PHE A 58 -5.60 5.72 -8.35
C PHE A 58 -7.03 5.94 -7.86
N THR A 59 -7.88 4.95 -8.14
CA THR A 59 -9.31 5.01 -7.80
C THR A 59 -9.60 4.01 -6.70
N LEU A 60 -10.32 4.48 -5.68
CA LEU A 60 -10.87 3.67 -4.60
C LEU A 60 -12.12 2.94 -5.07
N PHE A 61 -12.25 1.69 -4.67
CA PHE A 61 -13.49 0.95 -4.84
C PHE A 61 -14.53 1.33 -3.80
N THR A 62 -15.80 1.24 -4.21
CA THR A 62 -16.95 1.45 -3.33
C THR A 62 -17.48 0.10 -2.87
N PHE A 63 -17.61 -0.05 -1.55
CA PHE A 63 -18.04 -1.29 -0.90
C PHE A 63 -19.41 -1.13 -0.25
N SER A 64 -20.17 -2.22 -0.14
CA SER A 64 -21.46 -2.21 0.52
C SER A 64 -21.29 -2.13 2.03
N ALA A 65 -21.73 -1.04 2.65
CA ALA A 65 -21.69 -0.89 4.12
C ALA A 65 -22.41 -2.02 4.89
N LYS A 66 -23.34 -2.72 4.23
CA LYS A 66 -24.09 -3.84 4.81
C LYS A 66 -23.29 -5.14 4.79
N PHE A 67 -22.56 -5.42 3.72
CA PHE A 67 -21.89 -6.70 3.50
C PHE A 67 -20.39 -6.63 3.82
N ASP A 68 -19.77 -5.49 3.53
CA ASP A 68 -18.32 -5.26 3.60
C ASP A 68 -18.00 -4.03 4.47
N PRO A 69 -18.41 -4.00 5.75
CA PRO A 69 -18.33 -2.81 6.58
C PRO A 69 -16.88 -2.31 6.76
N VAL A 70 -15.90 -3.21 6.87
CA VAL A 70 -14.49 -2.85 7.07
C VAL A 70 -13.92 -2.16 5.82
N PRO A 71 -13.96 -2.75 4.61
CA PRO A 71 -13.57 -2.05 3.39
C PRO A 71 -14.32 -0.73 3.15
N THR A 72 -15.63 -0.67 3.45
CA THR A 72 -16.39 0.60 3.35
C THR A 72 -15.80 1.70 4.24
N MET A 73 -15.42 1.37 5.48
CA MET A 73 -14.82 2.35 6.40
C MET A 73 -13.39 2.71 5.99
N LEU A 74 -12.60 1.72 5.55
CA LEU A 74 -11.22 1.94 5.10
C LEU A 74 -11.13 2.82 3.86
N CYS A 75 -12.10 2.71 2.94
CA CYS A 75 -12.21 3.54 1.73
C CYS A 75 -13.04 4.82 1.94
N GLN A 76 -13.49 5.13 3.16
CA GLN A 76 -14.30 6.32 3.39
C GLN A 76 -13.49 7.60 3.12
N ASN A 77 -13.84 8.31 2.05
CA ASN A 77 -13.15 9.50 1.61
C ASN A 77 -14.12 10.47 0.92
N HIS A 78 -13.74 11.74 0.80
CA HIS A 78 -14.55 12.77 0.14
C HIS A 78 -14.41 12.76 -1.40
N THR A 79 -13.46 11.97 -1.91
CA THR A 79 -13.28 11.66 -3.34
C THR A 79 -12.89 10.19 -3.48
N THR A 80 -13.31 9.55 -4.57
CA THR A 80 -12.85 8.19 -4.93
C THR A 80 -11.58 8.19 -5.77
N THR A 81 -11.19 9.34 -6.34
CA THR A 81 -9.96 9.48 -7.13
C THR A 81 -8.93 10.23 -6.30
N VAL A 82 -7.79 9.58 -6.05
CA VAL A 82 -6.71 10.09 -5.19
C VAL A 82 -5.45 10.23 -6.04
N LYS A 83 -4.72 11.33 -5.84
CA LYS A 83 -3.41 11.52 -6.49
C LYS A 83 -2.47 10.40 -6.05
N GLY A 84 -1.74 9.84 -7.00
CA GLY A 84 -0.63 8.95 -6.72
C GLY A 84 0.51 9.73 -6.07
N PHE A 85 1.33 9.00 -5.33
CA PHE A 85 2.55 9.49 -4.70
C PHE A 85 3.53 8.34 -4.62
N MET A 86 4.82 8.67 -4.70
CA MET A 86 5.88 7.69 -4.75
C MET A 86 6.37 7.33 -3.36
N GLY A 87 7.06 6.21 -3.29
CA GLY A 87 7.76 5.75 -2.10
C GLY A 87 8.71 4.63 -2.46
N GLN A 88 9.35 4.04 -1.46
CA GLN A 88 10.23 2.89 -1.70
C GLN A 88 9.48 1.65 -2.21
N THR A 89 8.21 1.53 -1.87
CA THR A 89 7.28 0.66 -2.60
C THR A 89 6.09 1.51 -2.99
N THR A 90 6.10 2.01 -4.23
CA THR A 90 5.10 2.96 -4.72
C THR A 90 3.75 2.28 -4.92
N ALA A 91 3.76 1.09 -5.51
CA ALA A 91 2.54 0.35 -5.81
C ALA A 91 2.83 -1.14 -5.90
N PHE A 92 1.78 -1.95 -5.83
CA PHE A 92 1.89 -3.40 -5.85
C PHE A 92 1.50 -3.95 -7.21
N ARG A 93 2.40 -4.74 -7.79
CA ARG A 93 2.15 -5.49 -9.02
C ARG A 93 1.07 -6.54 -8.80
N LYS A 94 0.00 -6.52 -9.61
CA LYS A 94 -1.15 -7.41 -9.41
C LYS A 94 -0.81 -8.88 -9.67
N GLU A 95 0.19 -9.15 -10.51
CA GLU A 95 0.57 -10.52 -10.88
C GLU A 95 1.10 -11.33 -9.68
N VAL A 96 1.68 -10.65 -8.70
CA VAL A 96 2.24 -11.25 -7.49
C VAL A 96 1.33 -11.11 -6.28
N LEU A 97 0.11 -10.59 -6.43
CA LEU A 97 -0.90 -10.59 -5.36
C LEU A 97 -1.52 -12.00 -5.22
N LYS A 98 -1.70 -12.46 -3.99
CA LYS A 98 -2.52 -13.65 -3.72
C LYS A 98 -3.96 -13.36 -4.13
N THR A 99 -4.66 -14.39 -4.59
CA THR A 99 -6.07 -14.29 -5.02
C THR A 99 -7.03 -13.94 -3.89
N SER A 100 -6.65 -14.21 -2.64
CA SER A 100 -7.40 -13.84 -1.44
C SER A 100 -7.27 -12.37 -1.05
N VAL A 101 -6.38 -11.60 -1.70
CA VAL A 101 -6.20 -10.18 -1.39
C VAL A 101 -7.33 -9.36 -1.99
N LEU A 102 -7.96 -8.55 -1.15
CA LEU A 102 -8.91 -7.56 -1.60
C LEU A 102 -8.15 -6.30 -2.04
N THR A 103 -8.27 -5.94 -3.32
CA THR A 103 -7.84 -4.63 -3.80
C THR A 103 -8.89 -3.59 -3.43
N MET A 104 -8.50 -2.54 -2.74
CA MET A 104 -9.36 -1.43 -2.31
C MET A 104 -9.11 -0.15 -3.11
N GLY A 105 -7.93 0.01 -3.69
CA GLY A 105 -7.61 1.09 -4.61
C GLY A 105 -6.56 0.70 -5.64
N GLU A 106 -6.75 1.13 -6.89
CA GLU A 106 -5.90 0.72 -8.02
C GLU A 106 -5.68 1.84 -9.04
N CYS A 107 -4.54 1.78 -9.72
CA CYS A 107 -4.34 2.49 -10.99
C CYS A 107 -4.55 1.47 -12.12
N LYS A 108 -5.77 1.42 -12.66
CA LYS A 108 -6.16 0.44 -13.68
C LYS A 108 -5.30 0.52 -14.96
N PRO A 109 -4.98 1.71 -15.51
CA PRO A 109 -4.12 1.81 -16.70
C PRO A 109 -2.72 1.24 -16.51
N ALA A 110 -2.18 1.32 -15.28
CA ALA A 110 -0.85 0.81 -14.94
C ALA A 110 -0.86 -0.64 -14.41
N ASN A 111 -2.02 -1.30 -14.38
CA ASN A 111 -2.21 -2.66 -13.85
C ASN A 111 -1.65 -2.91 -12.43
N GLU A 112 -1.85 -1.94 -11.53
CA GLU A 112 -1.27 -1.99 -10.18
C GLU A 112 -2.33 -1.75 -9.10
N ALA A 113 -2.08 -2.28 -7.91
CA ALA A 113 -2.85 -1.95 -6.71
C ALA A 113 -2.06 -0.94 -5.86
N ARG A 114 -2.78 0.03 -5.28
CA ARG A 114 -2.21 1.02 -4.35
C ARG A 114 -2.59 0.74 -2.91
N TYR A 115 -3.79 0.20 -2.71
CA TYR A 115 -4.37 -0.01 -1.40
C TYR A 115 -5.03 -1.38 -1.36
N ILE A 116 -4.55 -2.27 -0.49
CA ILE A 116 -4.94 -3.68 -0.45
C ILE A 116 -5.20 -4.13 0.99
N HIS A 117 -6.08 -5.13 1.14
CA HIS A 117 -6.59 -5.58 2.42
C HIS A 117 -6.81 -7.09 2.46
N GLY A 118 -6.84 -7.64 3.66
CA GLY A 118 -7.32 -8.99 3.89
C GLY A 118 -7.52 -9.30 5.38
N ASP A 119 -8.08 -10.47 5.62
CA ASP A 119 -8.29 -11.01 6.96
C ASP A 119 -7.10 -11.89 7.38
N PHE A 120 -6.81 -11.92 8.68
CA PHE A 120 -5.90 -12.90 9.26
C PHE A 120 -6.31 -13.26 10.69
N GLY A 121 -6.64 -14.53 10.90
CA GLY A 121 -7.13 -15.02 12.20
C GLY A 121 -8.43 -14.30 12.61
N LYS A 122 -8.36 -13.52 13.70
CA LYS A 122 -9.48 -12.70 14.21
C LYS A 122 -9.36 -11.22 13.88
N GLY A 123 -8.33 -10.83 13.13
CA GLY A 123 -8.03 -9.46 12.77
C GLY A 123 -7.94 -9.29 11.26
N THR A 124 -7.50 -8.11 10.86
CA THR A 124 -7.32 -7.73 9.46
C THR A 124 -5.98 -7.04 9.28
N TRP A 125 -5.51 -6.96 8.04
CA TRP A 125 -4.30 -6.24 7.65
C TRP A 125 -4.58 -5.38 6.43
N THR A 126 -3.84 -4.28 6.29
CA THR A 126 -3.96 -3.37 5.16
C THR A 126 -2.57 -2.89 4.76
N PHE A 127 -2.26 -2.92 3.47
CA PHE A 127 -1.06 -2.27 2.92
C PHE A 127 -1.46 -1.12 2.01
N TYR A 128 -0.76 0.00 2.16
CA TYR A 128 -0.94 1.20 1.36
C TYR A 128 0.43 1.62 0.80
N GLY A 129 0.58 1.61 -0.52
CA GLY A 129 1.83 1.94 -1.20
C GLY A 129 2.08 3.45 -1.27
N GLY A 130 3.34 3.83 -1.42
CA GLY A 130 3.82 5.21 -1.41
C GLY A 130 4.30 5.68 -0.03
N HIS A 131 4.87 6.88 0.01
CA HIS A 131 5.43 7.48 1.23
C HIS A 131 4.60 8.64 1.76
N ASP A 132 4.55 9.77 1.02
CA ASP A 132 3.85 10.98 1.42
C ASP A 132 2.72 11.31 0.44
N PRO A 133 1.45 11.30 0.85
CA PRO A 133 0.35 11.59 -0.05
C PRO A 133 0.28 13.00 -0.64
N GLU A 134 0.94 13.97 -0.02
CA GLU A 134 0.92 15.37 -0.43
C GLU A 134 2.28 15.85 -0.97
N ASP A 135 3.27 14.96 -0.99
CA ASP A 135 4.56 15.17 -1.66
C ASP A 135 4.86 13.99 -2.59
N TYR A 136 4.66 14.21 -3.90
CA TYR A 136 4.72 13.17 -4.92
C TYR A 136 6.05 12.39 -4.91
N GLN A 137 7.17 13.08 -4.67
CA GLN A 137 8.51 12.51 -4.64
C GLN A 137 9.27 13.07 -3.42
N HIS A 138 8.91 12.59 -2.24
CA HIS A 138 9.62 12.96 -1.01
C HIS A 138 10.98 12.26 -0.94
N ALA A 139 12.06 13.00 -1.20
CA ALA A 139 13.42 12.48 -1.21
C ALA A 139 14.08 12.53 0.18
N ILE A 140 15.14 11.73 0.36
CA ILE A 140 15.91 11.74 1.61
C ILE A 140 16.55 13.12 1.78
N GLY A 141 16.17 13.80 2.86
CA GLY A 141 16.68 15.13 3.22
C GLY A 141 15.71 16.27 2.91
N ASP A 142 14.59 16.00 2.24
CA ASP A 142 13.53 17.00 2.05
C ASP A 142 12.91 17.41 3.39
N PRO A 143 12.43 18.66 3.51
CA PRO A 143 11.79 19.12 4.72
C PRO A 143 10.50 18.32 4.98
N PRO A 144 10.17 18.03 6.25
CA PRO A 144 8.95 17.30 6.55
C PRO A 144 7.72 18.06 6.07
N THR A 145 6.75 17.33 5.54
CA THR A 145 5.47 17.90 5.09
C THR A 145 4.71 18.55 6.23
N ASP A 146 4.34 19.83 6.05
CA ASP A 146 3.52 20.55 7.01
C ASP A 146 2.04 20.16 6.85
N LEU A 147 1.60 19.20 7.68
CA LEU A 147 0.23 18.68 7.68
C LEU A 147 -0.84 19.77 7.88
N SER A 148 -0.50 20.93 8.46
CA SER A 148 -1.45 22.03 8.65
C SER A 148 -1.91 22.64 7.32
N LEU A 149 -1.11 22.49 6.26
CA LEU A 149 -1.43 22.93 4.90
C LEU A 149 -2.36 21.97 4.15
N HIS A 150 -2.54 20.74 4.67
CA HIS A 150 -3.29 19.67 3.99
C HIS A 150 -4.48 19.12 4.81
N PRO A 151 -5.35 19.98 5.38
CA PRO A 151 -6.40 19.54 6.30
C PRO A 151 -7.46 18.63 5.66
N ASN A 152 -7.59 18.66 4.33
CA ASN A 152 -8.54 17.88 3.56
C ASN A 152 -7.85 16.89 2.60
N SER A 153 -6.61 16.48 2.88
CA SER A 153 -5.90 15.53 2.02
C SER A 153 -6.66 14.19 1.92
N PRO A 154 -6.99 13.73 0.70
CA PRO A 154 -7.62 12.43 0.52
C PRO A 154 -6.66 11.28 0.87
N GLY A 155 -5.35 11.40 0.58
CA GLY A 155 -4.42 10.31 0.89
C GLY A 155 -4.14 10.18 2.39
N TYR A 156 -3.93 11.29 3.12
CA TYR A 156 -3.82 11.24 4.58
C TYR A 156 -5.11 10.74 5.23
N ARG A 157 -6.30 11.04 4.67
CA ARG A 157 -7.57 10.49 5.16
C ARG A 157 -7.58 8.96 5.17
N LEU A 158 -6.99 8.30 4.16
CA LEU A 158 -6.89 6.84 4.12
C LEU A 158 -5.96 6.28 5.19
N ILE A 159 -4.82 6.94 5.45
CA ILE A 159 -3.92 6.57 6.56
C ILE A 159 -4.67 6.66 7.89
N LEU A 160 -5.39 7.77 8.11
CA LEU A 160 -6.18 7.97 9.33
C LEU A 160 -7.31 6.94 9.49
N ASN A 161 -7.95 6.50 8.40
CA ASN A 161 -8.95 5.42 8.46
C ASN A 161 -8.36 4.13 9.04
N ASN A 162 -7.10 3.80 8.69
CA ASN A 162 -6.42 2.60 9.20
C ASN A 162 -6.04 2.72 10.68
N VAL A 163 -5.66 3.90 11.15
CA VAL A 163 -5.22 4.12 12.54
C VAL A 163 -6.40 4.29 13.49
N LEU A 164 -7.44 5.03 13.08
CA LEU A 164 -8.55 5.40 13.97
C LEU A 164 -9.63 4.31 14.07
N PHE A 165 -9.78 3.47 13.04
CA PHE A 165 -10.80 2.42 13.05
C PHE A 165 -10.59 1.38 14.17
N PRO A 166 -9.38 0.82 14.39
CA PRO A 166 -9.14 -0.10 15.51
C PRO A 166 -9.31 0.54 16.90
N ALA A 167 -9.12 1.87 17.01
CA ALA A 167 -9.24 2.62 18.25
C ALA A 167 -10.71 2.92 18.65
N ALA A 168 -11.67 2.69 17.76
CA ALA A 168 -13.08 2.97 18.01
C ALA A 168 -13.68 1.97 19.02
N ARG A 169 -14.05 2.48 20.21
CA ARG A 169 -14.74 1.67 21.22
C ARG A 169 -16.15 1.31 20.76
N LYS A 170 -16.52 0.03 20.87
CA LYS A 170 -17.92 -0.40 20.66
C LYS A 170 -18.82 0.32 21.66
N LYS A 171 -19.82 1.05 21.18
CA LYS A 171 -20.87 1.58 22.06
C LYS A 171 -21.61 0.41 22.71
N PRO A 172 -21.81 0.41 24.04
CA PRO A 172 -22.64 -0.60 24.68
C PRO A 172 -24.05 -0.53 24.09
N LYS A 173 -24.56 -1.68 23.63
CA LYS A 173 -25.94 -1.78 23.16
C LYS A 173 -26.85 -1.57 24.37
N LYS A 174 -27.78 -0.63 24.29
CA LYS A 174 -28.89 -0.57 25.26
C LYS A 174 -29.75 -1.81 25.03
N THR A 175 -29.79 -2.68 26.04
CA THR A 175 -30.83 -3.71 26.20
C THR A 175 -32.11 -3.05 26.68
#